data_AF-A0A846Z2M9-F1
#
_entry.id   AF-A0A846Z2M9-F1
#
_cell.length_a   1.000
_cell.length_b   1.000
_cell.length_c   1.000
_cell.angle_alpha   90.00
_cell.angle_beta   90.00
_cell.angle_gamma   90.00
#
_symmetry.space_group_name_H-M   'P 1'
#
loop_
_entity.id
_entity.type
_entity.pdbx_description
1 polymer ?
#
loop_
_entity_poly.entity_id
_entity_poly.type
_entity_poly.pdbx_seq_one_letter_code
_entity_poly.pdbx_strand_id
1 'polypeptide(L)'
;MPPGEGPPGEGPPGDDWVARLSAAGPVRDDAVAHLHGLMLRAARYQVGRMVEAADLGAARREEIVQAAADEATVSVLSRLHTFEGRSRFTTWAYKFGILHAGVEVRRAAWSGREIRLHEVPEPGETAASSPEAYAEGRDLARAARDALFAALTPHQRRIAVALLVDEVPIDVLAERLGTNRSALYKTLHDARKRLRAHLSAQGYLPVRTTKEVNR
;
A
#
# COMPACT_ATOMS: atom_id res chain seq x y z
N MET A 1 16.81 36.95 44.47
CA MET A 1 16.96 37.30 43.04
C MET A 1 17.43 36.06 42.28
N PRO A 2 16.60 35.42 41.46
CA PRO A 2 17.04 34.60 40.34
C PRO A 2 17.01 35.42 39.03
N PRO A 3 17.89 35.16 38.04
CA PRO A 3 17.81 35.79 36.72
C PRO A 3 17.09 34.90 35.70
N GLY A 4 16.34 35.53 34.77
CA GLY A 4 16.06 34.98 33.44
C GLY A 4 14.60 34.88 33.00
N GLU A 5 13.95 36.03 32.72
CA GLU A 5 12.80 36.11 31.80
C GLU A 5 13.27 36.13 30.33
N GLY A 6 12.68 35.24 29.51
CA GLY A 6 12.37 35.45 28.09
C GLY A 6 13.04 34.52 27.04
N PRO A 7 12.35 34.18 25.91
CA PRO A 7 11.06 34.71 25.48
C PRO A 7 9.90 33.67 25.46
N PRO A 8 8.66 34.14 25.65
CA PRO A 8 7.50 33.53 25.03
C PRO A 8 7.52 33.82 23.52
N GLY A 9 7.40 32.80 22.68
CA GLY A 9 7.07 32.93 21.26
C GLY A 9 5.98 31.91 20.96
N GLU A 10 4.69 32.26 20.97
CA GLU A 10 4.05 33.17 20.01
C GLU A 10 4.23 32.69 18.55
N GLY A 11 3.83 31.43 18.31
CA GLY A 11 3.16 31.16 17.04
C GLY A 11 1.76 31.78 17.13
N PRO A 12 1.25 32.44 16.08
CA PRO A 12 -0.07 33.07 16.13
C PRO A 12 -1.14 32.02 16.48
N PRO A 13 -2.24 32.43 17.16
CA PRO A 13 -3.36 31.54 17.44
C PRO A 13 -3.86 30.92 16.13
N GLY A 14 -3.72 29.60 16.03
CA GLY A 14 -4.34 28.77 15.00
C GLY A 14 -3.85 29.08 13.58
N ASP A 15 -2.90 28.29 13.09
CA ASP A 15 -2.75 28.08 11.66
C ASP A 15 -4.00 27.33 11.19
N ASP A 16 -5.13 28.04 11.02
CA ASP A 16 -6.43 27.48 10.68
C ASP A 16 -6.42 27.09 9.20
N TRP A 17 -5.72 25.99 8.94
CA TRP A 17 -5.60 25.35 7.65
C TRP A 17 -6.96 25.12 7.01
N VAL A 18 -7.98 24.76 7.81
CA VAL A 18 -9.32 24.49 7.26
C VAL A 18 -9.96 25.78 6.78
N ALA A 19 -9.95 26.84 7.58
CA ALA A 19 -10.49 28.14 7.15
C ALA A 19 -9.74 28.70 5.94
N ARG A 20 -8.40 28.69 5.97
CA ARG A 20 -7.56 29.21 4.88
C ARG A 20 -7.72 28.43 3.57
N LEU A 21 -7.74 27.09 3.63
CA LEU A 21 -7.97 26.24 2.46
C LEU A 21 -9.43 26.24 2.00
N SER A 22 -10.36 26.73 2.81
CA SER A 22 -11.78 26.91 2.44
C SER A 22 -12.10 28.33 1.98
N ALA A 23 -11.16 29.28 2.13
CA ALA A 23 -11.30 30.65 1.67
C ALA A 23 -11.33 30.73 0.12
N ALA A 24 -11.50 31.96 -0.38
CA ALA A 24 -11.43 32.29 -1.80
C ALA A 24 -10.29 33.28 -2.07
N GLY A 25 -9.82 33.32 -3.33
CA GLY A 25 -8.80 34.26 -3.79
C GLY A 25 -7.42 34.02 -3.16
N PRO A 26 -6.61 35.08 -2.99
CA PRO A 26 -5.18 34.95 -2.65
C PRO A 26 -4.88 34.14 -1.38
N VAL A 27 -5.76 34.23 -0.37
CA VAL A 27 -5.60 33.47 0.90
C VAL A 27 -5.63 31.97 0.65
N ARG A 28 -6.52 31.52 -0.24
CA ARG A 28 -6.63 30.11 -0.63
C ARG A 28 -5.39 29.69 -1.41
N ASP A 29 -4.98 30.51 -2.38
CA ASP A 29 -3.86 30.20 -3.26
C ASP A 29 -2.55 30.03 -2.48
N ASP A 30 -2.29 30.94 -1.53
CA ASP A 30 -1.15 30.86 -0.62
C ASP A 30 -1.21 29.60 0.28
N ALA A 31 -2.40 29.28 0.80
CA ALA A 31 -2.60 28.09 1.63
C ALA A 31 -2.40 26.79 0.82
N VAL A 32 -2.85 26.76 -0.44
CA VAL A 32 -2.62 25.64 -1.35
C VAL A 32 -1.13 25.49 -1.67
N ALA A 33 -0.41 26.59 -1.90
CA ALA A 33 1.05 26.56 -2.10
C ALA A 33 1.78 26.02 -0.86
N HIS A 34 1.37 26.44 0.33
CA HIS A 34 1.94 25.92 1.58
C HIS A 34 1.63 24.42 1.78
N LEU A 35 0.41 23.99 1.43
CA LEU A 35 0.02 22.58 1.46
C LEU A 35 0.87 21.75 0.49
N HIS A 36 1.06 22.24 -0.74
CA HIS A 36 1.90 21.59 -1.74
C HIS A 36 3.35 21.44 -1.25
N GLY A 37 3.93 22.47 -0.65
CA GLY A 37 5.25 22.40 0.00
C GLY A 37 5.32 21.35 1.12
N LEU A 38 4.23 21.15 1.88
CA LEU A 38 4.14 20.05 2.84
C LEU A 38 4.12 18.68 2.13
N MET A 39 3.37 18.55 1.03
CA MET A 39 3.27 17.30 0.27
C MET A 39 4.61 16.94 -0.38
N LEU A 40 5.34 17.91 -0.92
CA LEU A 40 6.71 17.71 -1.43
C LEU A 40 7.65 17.16 -0.36
N ARG A 41 7.61 17.70 0.87
CA ARG A 41 8.44 17.18 1.98
C ARG A 41 8.07 15.74 2.34
N ALA A 42 6.77 15.43 2.42
CA ALA A 42 6.28 14.09 2.69
C ALA A 42 6.67 13.09 1.59
N ALA A 43 6.53 13.50 0.33
CA ALA A 43 6.90 12.68 -0.82
C ALA A 43 8.40 12.41 -0.86
N ARG A 44 9.27 13.43 -0.69
CA ARG A 44 10.73 13.23 -0.63
C ARG A 44 11.13 12.29 0.49
N TYR A 45 10.56 12.47 1.68
CA TYR A 45 10.79 11.57 2.81
C TYR A 45 10.42 10.12 2.46
N GLN A 46 9.25 9.92 1.84
CA GLN A 46 8.78 8.61 1.46
C GLN A 46 9.65 7.97 0.38
N VAL A 47 9.98 8.70 -0.69
CA VAL A 47 10.83 8.19 -1.78
C VAL A 47 12.21 7.82 -1.24
N GLY A 48 12.80 8.65 -0.38
CA GLY A 48 14.15 8.42 0.16
C GLY A 48 14.28 7.18 1.05
N ARG A 49 13.18 6.67 1.62
CA ARG A 49 13.20 5.47 2.49
C ARG A 49 12.78 4.18 1.78
N MET A 50 12.39 4.24 0.50
CA MET A 50 11.92 3.07 -0.26
C MET A 50 13.07 2.41 -1.01
N VAL A 51 13.23 1.11 -0.80
CA VAL A 51 14.23 0.30 -1.51
C VAL A 51 13.92 0.26 -3.00
N GLU A 52 12.65 0.22 -3.37
CA GLU A 52 12.18 0.24 -4.76
C GLU A 52 12.54 1.54 -5.50
N ALA A 53 12.84 2.61 -4.77
CA ALA A 53 13.30 3.88 -5.34
C ALA A 53 14.84 3.95 -5.48
N ALA A 54 15.58 2.97 -4.95
CA ALA A 54 17.05 2.97 -4.99
C ALA A 54 17.56 2.89 -6.43
N ASP A 55 16.96 2.03 -7.25
CA ASP A 55 17.30 1.83 -8.66
C ASP A 55 16.81 2.96 -9.57
N LEU A 56 15.97 3.87 -9.07
CA LEU A 56 15.49 5.02 -9.83
C LEU A 56 16.56 6.11 -9.87
N GLY A 57 16.84 6.65 -11.06
CA GLY A 57 17.72 7.81 -11.20
C GLY A 57 17.18 9.05 -10.48
N ALA A 58 18.06 10.00 -10.14
CA ALA A 58 17.68 11.21 -9.40
C ALA A 58 16.59 12.04 -10.09
N ALA A 59 16.67 12.21 -11.41
CA ALA A 59 15.65 12.91 -12.20
C ALA A 59 14.28 12.22 -12.06
N ARG A 60 14.24 10.89 -12.19
CA ARG A 60 13.00 10.13 -12.05
C ARG A 60 12.42 10.19 -10.64
N ARG A 61 13.26 10.21 -9.61
CA ARG A 61 12.82 10.40 -8.23
C ARG A 61 12.17 11.77 -8.03
N GLU A 62 12.73 12.82 -8.60
CA GLU A 62 12.13 14.17 -8.49
C GLU A 62 10.81 14.25 -9.26
N GLU A 63 10.70 13.66 -10.45
CA GLU A 63 9.42 13.55 -11.18
C GLU A 63 8.33 12.90 -10.32
N ILE A 64 8.66 11.78 -9.67
CA ILE A 64 7.74 11.07 -8.76
C ILE A 64 7.34 11.94 -7.57
N VAL A 65 8.29 12.68 -6.99
CA VAL A 65 8.02 13.59 -5.87
C VAL A 65 7.04 14.68 -6.26
N GLN A 66 7.21 15.29 -7.43
CA GLN A 66 6.33 16.34 -7.92
C GLN A 66 4.92 15.79 -8.20
N ALA A 67 4.83 14.72 -8.99
CA ALA A 67 3.54 14.09 -9.31
C ALA A 67 2.77 13.64 -8.05
N ALA A 68 3.47 13.00 -7.10
CA ALA A 68 2.86 12.60 -5.84
C ALA A 68 2.40 13.79 -4.99
N ALA A 69 3.12 14.91 -5.01
CA ALA A 69 2.76 16.10 -4.26
C ALA A 69 1.51 16.78 -4.84
N ASP A 70 1.39 16.83 -6.17
CA ASP A 70 0.22 17.36 -6.87
C ASP A 70 -1.04 16.54 -6.52
N GLU A 71 -0.97 15.22 -6.70
CA GLU A 71 -2.08 14.30 -6.40
C GLU A 71 -2.46 14.28 -4.91
N ALA A 72 -1.45 14.36 -4.02
CA ALA A 72 -1.70 14.46 -2.59
C ALA A 72 -2.38 15.79 -2.23
N THR A 73 -2.00 16.90 -2.86
CA THR A 73 -2.62 18.21 -2.64
C THR A 73 -4.09 18.17 -3.04
N VAL A 74 -4.41 17.66 -4.23
CA VAL A 74 -5.80 17.48 -4.70
C VAL A 74 -6.57 16.54 -3.76
N SER A 75 -5.94 15.45 -3.32
CA SER A 75 -6.56 14.48 -2.42
C SER A 75 -6.87 15.04 -1.04
N VAL A 76 -6.00 15.89 -0.50
CA VAL A 76 -6.23 16.60 0.76
C VAL A 76 -7.38 17.59 0.60
N LEU A 77 -7.37 18.41 -0.46
CA LEU A 77 -8.43 19.41 -0.71
C LEU A 77 -9.81 18.76 -0.85
N SER A 78 -9.91 17.67 -1.61
CA SER A 78 -11.18 16.93 -1.77
C SER A 78 -11.71 16.31 -0.47
N ARG A 79 -10.82 16.06 0.50
CA ARG A 79 -11.15 15.41 1.79
C ARG A 79 -11.04 16.36 2.98
N LEU A 80 -10.90 17.67 2.74
CA LEU A 80 -10.74 18.66 3.79
C LEU A 80 -11.87 18.58 4.83
N HIS A 81 -13.10 18.36 4.37
CA HIS A 81 -14.29 18.19 5.21
C HIS A 81 -14.26 16.97 6.15
N THR A 82 -13.38 16.00 5.90
CA THR A 82 -13.22 14.79 6.75
C THR A 82 -12.23 15.00 7.88
N PHE A 83 -11.57 16.16 7.95
CA PHE A 83 -10.62 16.46 9.01
C PHE A 83 -11.36 16.87 10.29
N GLU A 84 -11.37 15.96 11.26
CA GLU A 84 -12.10 16.12 12.54
C GLU A 84 -11.33 16.91 13.62
N GLY A 85 -10.11 17.41 13.33
CA GLY A 85 -9.34 18.18 14.32
C GLY A 85 -8.72 17.35 15.47
N ARG A 86 -8.80 16.01 15.44
CA ARG A 86 -8.23 15.12 16.48
C ARG A 86 -6.69 15.05 16.51
N SER A 87 -6.02 15.68 15.54
CA SER A 87 -4.55 15.83 15.48
C SER A 87 -4.21 17.16 14.81
N ARG A 88 -2.93 17.55 14.77
CA ARG A 88 -2.49 18.65 13.89
C ARG A 88 -2.87 18.34 12.44
N PHE A 89 -3.34 19.36 11.70
CA PHE A 89 -3.70 19.23 10.28
C PHE A 89 -2.54 18.67 9.46
N THR A 90 -1.34 19.20 9.68
CA THR A 90 -0.14 18.78 8.95
C THR A 90 0.16 17.30 9.14
N THR A 91 -0.03 16.73 10.34
CA THR A 91 0.13 15.29 10.59
C THR A 91 -0.89 14.45 9.82
N TRP A 92 -2.13 14.92 9.72
CA TRP A 92 -3.17 14.25 8.94
C TRP A 92 -2.86 14.33 7.43
N ALA A 93 -2.52 15.53 6.92
CA ALA A 93 -2.17 15.76 5.52
C ALA A 93 -0.91 14.98 5.09
N TYR A 94 0.10 14.86 5.97
CA TYR A 94 1.37 14.17 5.66
C TYR A 94 1.16 12.72 5.20
N LYS A 95 0.11 12.06 5.70
CA LYS A 95 -0.25 10.69 5.31
C LYS A 95 -0.59 10.58 3.81
N PHE A 96 -1.15 11.63 3.21
CA PHE A 96 -1.46 11.66 1.78
C PHE A 96 -0.20 11.71 0.93
N GLY A 97 0.76 12.58 1.27
CA GLY A 97 2.04 12.64 0.58
C GLY A 97 2.82 11.33 0.67
N ILE A 98 2.84 10.69 1.84
CA ILE A 98 3.40 9.35 2.02
C ILE A 98 2.69 8.31 1.15
N LEU A 99 1.36 8.32 1.13
CA LEU A 99 0.57 7.33 0.39
C LEU A 99 0.83 7.45 -1.12
N HIS A 100 0.68 8.65 -1.68
CA HIS A 100 0.82 8.90 -3.12
C HIS A 100 2.24 8.65 -3.60
N ALA A 101 3.25 9.11 -2.86
CA ALA A 101 4.64 8.83 -3.22
C ALA A 101 4.94 7.33 -3.20
N GLY A 102 4.41 6.60 -2.22
CA GLY A 102 4.56 5.14 -2.18
C GLY A 102 3.92 4.43 -3.37
N VAL A 103 2.74 4.89 -3.81
CA VAL A 103 2.07 4.35 -5.01
C VAL A 103 2.89 4.63 -6.27
N GLU A 104 3.33 5.87 -6.46
CA GLU A 104 4.07 6.26 -7.66
C GLU A 104 5.45 5.60 -7.75
N VAL A 105 6.16 5.42 -6.63
CA VAL A 105 7.42 4.64 -6.60
C VAL A 105 7.17 3.20 -7.05
N ARG A 106 6.15 2.52 -6.50
CA ARG A 106 5.84 1.14 -6.91
C ARG A 106 5.42 1.07 -8.36
N ARG A 107 4.58 1.99 -8.83
CA ARG A 107 4.22 2.10 -10.25
C ARG A 107 5.46 2.23 -11.12
N ALA A 108 6.37 3.15 -10.79
CA ALA A 108 7.59 3.39 -11.56
C ALA A 108 8.51 2.16 -11.58
N ALA A 109 8.74 1.53 -10.43
CA ALA A 109 9.56 0.33 -10.33
C ALA A 109 8.99 -0.87 -11.11
N TRP A 110 7.68 -0.88 -11.36
CA TRP A 110 6.99 -1.92 -12.09
C TRP A 110 6.63 -1.56 -13.54
N SER A 111 6.77 -0.30 -13.98
CA SER A 111 6.32 0.17 -15.31
C SER A 111 6.97 -0.57 -16.48
N GLY A 112 8.26 -0.92 -16.38
CA GLY A 112 8.99 -1.71 -17.38
C GLY A 112 8.91 -3.23 -17.19
N ARG A 113 8.24 -3.71 -16.14
CA ARG A 113 8.08 -5.13 -15.87
C ARG A 113 6.82 -5.65 -16.56
N GLU A 114 7.01 -6.62 -17.44
CA GLU A 114 5.90 -7.40 -17.97
C GLU A 114 5.29 -8.19 -16.80
N ILE A 115 4.12 -7.76 -16.31
CA ILE A 115 3.34 -8.57 -15.37
C ILE A 115 2.57 -9.53 -16.27
N ARG A 116 3.22 -10.62 -16.64
CA ARG A 116 2.49 -11.78 -17.13
C ARG A 116 1.72 -12.27 -15.91
N LEU A 117 0.40 -12.24 -15.97
CA LEU A 117 -0.42 -12.92 -14.97
C LEU A 117 -0.16 -14.42 -15.20
N HIS A 118 0.91 -14.93 -14.58
CA HIS A 118 1.42 -16.26 -14.85
C HIS A 118 0.31 -17.29 -14.57
N GLU A 119 0.31 -18.37 -15.35
CA GLU A 119 -0.29 -19.61 -14.87
C GLU A 119 0.55 -20.12 -13.68
N VAL A 120 -0.09 -20.88 -12.80
CA VAL A 120 0.49 -21.27 -11.51
C VAL A 120 1.91 -21.82 -11.70
N PRO A 121 2.95 -21.23 -11.07
CA PRO A 121 4.32 -21.66 -11.29
C PRO A 121 4.57 -23.08 -10.79
N GLU A 122 5.55 -23.77 -11.41
CA GLU A 122 6.08 -25.07 -10.97
C GLU A 122 6.63 -24.99 -9.53
N PRO A 123 6.51 -26.04 -8.69
CA PRO A 123 6.92 -25.93 -7.30
C PRO A 123 8.44 -25.96 -7.30
N GLY A 124 9.07 -24.86 -6.89
CA GLY A 124 10.52 -24.76 -6.81
C GLY A 124 11.12 -25.76 -5.83
N GLU A 125 12.42 -26.03 -5.98
CA GLU A 125 13.18 -26.80 -5.00
C GLU A 125 13.36 -25.96 -3.74
N THR A 126 12.64 -26.29 -2.67
CA THR A 126 12.87 -25.71 -1.35
C THR A 126 14.10 -26.35 -0.72
N ALA A 127 15.02 -25.54 -0.18
CA ALA A 127 16.08 -26.01 0.70
C ALA A 127 15.42 -26.60 1.97
N ALA A 128 15.32 -27.92 2.05
CA ALA A 128 14.72 -28.62 3.18
C ALA A 128 15.81 -29.03 4.18
N SER A 129 15.46 -29.01 5.47
CA SER A 129 16.33 -29.44 6.55
C SER A 129 16.50 -30.98 6.61
N SER A 130 15.62 -31.75 5.96
CA SER A 130 15.74 -33.20 5.81
C SER A 130 15.04 -33.70 4.52
N PRO A 131 15.33 -34.93 4.07
CA PRO A 131 14.62 -35.57 2.94
C PRO A 131 13.11 -35.72 3.16
N GLU A 132 12.67 -36.00 4.39
CA GLU A 132 11.25 -36.12 4.75
C GLU A 132 10.55 -34.76 4.65
N ALA A 133 11.16 -33.71 5.20
CA ALA A 133 10.66 -32.35 5.09
C ALA A 133 10.60 -31.86 3.63
N TYR A 134 11.54 -32.31 2.80
CA TYR A 134 11.52 -32.05 1.36
C TYR A 134 10.31 -32.71 0.68
N ALA A 135 10.08 -34.00 0.95
CA ALA A 135 8.97 -34.75 0.37
C ALA A 135 7.60 -34.18 0.78
N GLU A 136 7.42 -33.86 2.07
CA GLU A 136 6.20 -33.21 2.59
C GLU A 136 5.97 -31.84 1.95
N GLY A 137 7.01 -31.01 1.85
CA GLY A 137 6.92 -29.68 1.23
C GLY A 137 6.56 -29.76 -0.27
N ARG A 138 7.15 -30.70 -1.01
CA ARG A 138 6.84 -30.94 -2.42
C ARG A 138 5.40 -31.42 -2.61
N ASP A 139 4.90 -32.27 -1.73
CA ASP A 139 3.53 -32.76 -1.80
C ASP A 139 2.52 -31.65 -1.51
N LEU A 140 2.75 -30.86 -0.46
CA LEU A 140 1.93 -29.68 -0.15
C LEU A 140 1.93 -28.66 -1.29
N ALA A 141 3.09 -28.40 -1.90
CA ALA A 141 3.20 -27.45 -3.01
C ALA A 141 2.43 -27.92 -4.25
N ARG A 142 2.44 -29.24 -4.54
CA ARG A 142 1.62 -29.83 -5.60
C ARG A 142 0.12 -29.69 -5.28
N ALA A 143 -0.29 -30.06 -4.08
CA ALA A 143 -1.68 -29.91 -3.65
C ALA A 143 -2.15 -28.44 -3.70
N ALA A 144 -1.29 -27.49 -3.34
CA ALA A 144 -1.58 -26.06 -3.43
C ALA A 144 -1.78 -25.61 -4.89
N ARG A 145 -0.97 -26.12 -5.83
CA ARG A 145 -1.21 -25.89 -7.26
C ARG A 145 -2.54 -26.46 -7.70
N ASP A 146 -2.81 -27.72 -7.39
CA ASP A 146 -4.03 -28.39 -7.85
C ASP A 146 -5.26 -27.67 -7.29
N ALA A 147 -5.21 -27.21 -6.05
CA ALA A 147 -6.23 -26.38 -5.44
C ALA A 147 -6.44 -25.04 -6.17
N LEU A 148 -5.38 -24.40 -6.67
CA LEU A 148 -5.50 -23.16 -7.47
C LEU A 148 -6.31 -23.39 -8.75
N PHE A 149 -6.19 -24.55 -9.39
CA PHE A 149 -6.96 -24.89 -10.58
C PHE A 149 -8.37 -25.41 -10.26
N ALA A 150 -8.51 -26.22 -9.21
CA ALA A 150 -9.77 -26.87 -8.86
C ALA A 150 -10.74 -25.96 -8.10
N ALA A 151 -10.24 -25.09 -7.20
CA ALA A 151 -11.07 -24.34 -6.27
C ALA A 151 -11.35 -22.88 -6.71
N LEU A 152 -10.52 -22.32 -7.60
CA LEU A 152 -10.60 -20.91 -7.99
C LEU A 152 -11.06 -20.73 -9.43
N THR A 153 -11.81 -19.65 -9.66
CA THR A 153 -12.08 -19.17 -11.02
C THR A 153 -10.78 -18.69 -11.70
N PRO A 154 -10.70 -18.65 -13.04
CA PRO A 154 -9.52 -18.11 -13.73
C PRO A 154 -9.14 -16.69 -13.28
N HIS A 155 -10.13 -15.84 -13.01
CA HIS A 155 -9.89 -14.48 -12.52
C HIS A 155 -9.32 -14.46 -11.09
N GLN A 156 -9.90 -15.23 -10.16
CA GLN A 156 -9.38 -15.37 -8.80
C GLN A 156 -7.96 -15.93 -8.78
N ARG A 157 -7.69 -16.94 -9.61
CA ARG A 157 -6.36 -17.56 -9.75
C ARG A 157 -5.34 -16.54 -10.23
N ARG A 158 -5.63 -15.78 -11.30
CA ARG A 158 -4.74 -14.72 -11.80
C ARG A 158 -4.42 -13.68 -10.74
N ILE A 159 -5.42 -13.22 -9.99
CA ILE A 159 -5.20 -12.24 -8.91
C ILE A 159 -4.40 -12.84 -7.75
N ALA A 160 -4.68 -14.09 -7.37
CA ALA A 160 -3.96 -14.76 -6.30
C ALA A 160 -2.49 -14.97 -6.63
N VAL A 161 -2.17 -15.43 -7.85
CA VAL A 161 -0.79 -15.59 -8.32
C VAL A 161 -0.06 -14.25 -8.35
N ALA A 162 -0.65 -13.23 -8.98
CA ALA A 162 -0.04 -11.90 -9.08
C ALA A 162 0.28 -11.27 -7.71
N LEU A 163 -0.62 -11.43 -6.72
CA LEU A 163 -0.45 -10.79 -5.42
C LEU A 163 0.37 -11.62 -4.41
N LEU A 164 0.32 -12.95 -4.48
CA LEU A 164 0.91 -13.83 -3.47
C LEU A 164 2.22 -14.47 -3.93
N VAL A 165 2.42 -14.61 -5.24
CA VAL A 165 3.59 -15.30 -5.79
C VAL A 165 4.49 -14.31 -6.50
N ASP A 166 3.92 -13.51 -7.40
CA ASP A 166 4.69 -12.49 -8.14
C ASP A 166 4.92 -11.24 -7.29
N GLU A 167 4.27 -11.16 -6.13
CA GLU A 167 4.34 -10.05 -5.16
C GLU A 167 4.11 -8.67 -5.79
N VAL A 168 3.28 -8.62 -6.85
CA VAL A 168 2.87 -7.38 -7.49
C VAL A 168 2.16 -6.51 -6.46
N PRO A 169 2.59 -5.25 -6.26
CA PRO A 169 1.89 -4.35 -5.38
C PRO A 169 0.42 -4.16 -5.79
N ILE A 170 -0.49 -4.25 -4.83
CA ILE A 170 -1.93 -4.25 -5.11
C ILE A 170 -2.43 -2.98 -5.82
N ASP A 171 -1.79 -1.85 -5.57
CA ASP A 171 -1.98 -0.57 -6.26
C ASP A 171 -1.60 -0.65 -7.74
N VAL A 172 -0.46 -1.25 -8.04
CA VAL A 172 0.00 -1.49 -9.42
C VAL A 172 -0.95 -2.45 -10.15
N LEU A 173 -1.38 -3.52 -9.47
CA LEU A 173 -2.32 -4.48 -10.05
C LEU A 173 -3.71 -3.84 -10.28
N ALA A 174 -4.17 -3.00 -9.36
CA ALA A 174 -5.47 -2.33 -9.47
C ALA A 174 -5.55 -1.44 -10.71
N GLU A 175 -4.52 -0.63 -10.93
CA GLU A 175 -4.42 0.22 -12.12
C GLU A 175 -4.39 -0.60 -13.41
N ARG A 176 -3.52 -1.60 -13.50
CA ARG A 176 -3.37 -2.40 -14.72
C ARG A 176 -4.64 -3.14 -15.11
N LEU A 177 -5.43 -3.56 -14.12
CA LEU A 177 -6.71 -4.24 -14.34
C LEU A 177 -7.91 -3.28 -14.46
N GLY A 178 -7.68 -1.96 -14.40
CA GLY A 178 -8.76 -0.97 -14.43
C GLY A 178 -9.76 -1.12 -13.27
N THR A 179 -9.27 -1.50 -12.09
CA THR A 179 -10.08 -1.78 -10.90
C THR A 179 -9.56 -1.01 -9.67
N ASN A 180 -10.05 -1.36 -8.48
CA ASN A 180 -9.63 -0.74 -7.22
C ASN A 180 -9.13 -1.77 -6.20
N ARG A 181 -8.37 -1.29 -5.20
CA ARG A 181 -7.78 -2.12 -4.13
C ARG A 181 -8.84 -2.94 -3.39
N SER A 182 -10.00 -2.35 -3.11
CA SER A 182 -11.09 -3.00 -2.37
C SER A 182 -11.63 -4.23 -3.10
N ALA A 183 -11.82 -4.13 -4.42
CA ALA A 183 -12.22 -5.25 -5.26
C ALA A 183 -11.15 -6.35 -5.26
N LEU A 184 -9.87 -6.00 -5.40
CA LEU A 184 -8.76 -6.96 -5.33
C LEU A 184 -8.65 -7.65 -3.96
N TYR A 185 -8.80 -6.91 -2.87
CA TYR A 185 -8.80 -7.47 -1.52
C TYR A 185 -9.94 -8.47 -1.32
N LYS A 186 -11.15 -8.15 -1.79
CA LYS A 186 -12.29 -9.06 -1.73
C LYS A 186 -12.02 -10.34 -2.52
N THR A 187 -11.54 -10.21 -3.75
CA THR A 187 -11.20 -11.35 -4.59
C THR A 187 -10.12 -12.23 -3.96
N LEU A 188 -9.07 -11.62 -3.39
CA LEU A 188 -8.00 -12.33 -2.70
C LEU A 188 -8.49 -13.03 -1.42
N HIS A 189 -9.37 -12.38 -0.66
CA HIS A 189 -9.99 -12.96 0.53
C HIS A 189 -10.80 -14.21 0.18
N ASP A 190 -11.66 -14.11 -0.84
CA ASP A 190 -12.48 -15.23 -1.32
C ASP A 190 -11.61 -16.37 -1.85
N ALA A 191 -10.52 -16.06 -2.56
CA ALA A 191 -9.55 -17.04 -3.03
C ALA A 191 -8.89 -17.80 -1.87
N ARG A 192 -8.39 -17.10 -0.85
CA ARG A 192 -7.79 -17.73 0.35
C ARG A 192 -8.78 -18.61 1.11
N LYS A 193 -10.05 -18.21 1.18
CA LYS A 193 -11.10 -19.01 1.82
C LYS A 193 -11.34 -20.32 1.07
N ARG A 194 -11.44 -20.27 -0.25
CA ARG A 194 -11.65 -21.44 -1.12
C ARG A 194 -10.46 -22.40 -1.12
N LEU A 195 -9.24 -21.88 -1.26
CA LEU A 195 -8.02 -22.70 -1.19
C LEU A 195 -7.91 -23.42 0.14
N ARG A 196 -8.14 -22.70 1.26
CA ARG A 196 -8.10 -23.31 2.59
C ARG A 196 -9.13 -24.43 2.72
N ALA A 197 -10.37 -24.21 2.28
CA ALA A 197 -11.40 -25.24 2.35
C ALA A 197 -11.02 -26.50 1.55
N HIS A 198 -10.50 -26.32 0.33
CA HIS A 198 -10.06 -27.43 -0.54
C HIS A 198 -8.90 -28.22 0.09
N LEU A 199 -7.85 -27.53 0.55
CA LEU A 199 -6.68 -28.16 1.16
C LEU A 199 -7.03 -28.83 2.51
N SER A 200 -7.95 -28.27 3.29
CA SER A 200 -8.40 -28.90 4.54
C SER A 200 -9.19 -30.18 4.27
N ALA A 201 -10.02 -30.19 3.23
CA ALA A 201 -10.77 -31.39 2.82
C ALA A 201 -9.85 -32.53 2.36
N GLN A 202 -8.66 -32.20 1.86
CA GLN A 202 -7.63 -33.16 1.47
C GLN A 202 -6.64 -33.50 2.60
N GLY A 203 -6.84 -32.98 3.82
CA GLY A 203 -5.98 -33.27 4.97
C GLY A 203 -4.66 -32.49 5.03
N TYR A 204 -4.40 -31.59 4.07
CA TYR A 204 -3.18 -30.78 4.04
C TYR A 204 -3.17 -29.61 5.03
N LEU A 205 -4.34 -29.16 5.48
CA LEU A 205 -4.46 -28.09 6.46
C LEU A 205 -5.38 -28.51 7.60
N PRO A 206 -5.09 -28.08 8.85
CA PRO A 206 -5.99 -28.32 9.96
C PRO A 206 -7.33 -27.63 9.70
N VAL A 207 -8.42 -28.37 9.89
CA VAL A 207 -9.77 -27.81 9.85
C VAL A 207 -9.87 -26.79 10.97
N ARG A 208 -10.19 -25.53 10.63
CA ARG A 208 -10.48 -24.51 11.65
C ARG A 208 -11.76 -24.90 12.38
N THR A 209 -11.63 -25.59 13.51
CA THR A 209 -12.69 -25.66 14.52
C THR A 209 -12.80 -24.30 15.18
N THR A 210 -13.97 -23.67 15.11
CA THR A 210 -14.29 -22.36 15.73
C THR A 210 -14.31 -22.40 17.27
N LYS A 211 -13.50 -23.26 17.91
CA LYS A 211 -13.33 -23.32 19.36
C LYS A 211 -11.90 -22.94 19.68
N GLU A 212 -11.70 -21.65 19.93
CA GLU A 212 -10.72 -21.02 20.84
C GLU A 212 -10.66 -19.52 20.55
N VAL A 213 -11.80 -18.84 20.74
CA VAL A 213 -11.86 -17.39 21.01
C VAL A 213 -12.73 -17.23 22.26
N ASN A 214 -12.20 -17.76 23.36
CA ASN A 214 -12.51 -17.35 24.74
C ASN A 214 -11.70 -18.25 25.68
N ARG A 215 -10.42 -17.88 25.86
CA ARG A 215 -9.71 -18.12 27.10
C ARG A 215 -8.68 -17.03 27.31
#